data_AF-A0A845FD01-F1
#
_entry.id   AF-A0A845FD01-F1
#
_cell.length_a   1.000
_cell.length_b   1.000
_cell.length_c   1.000
_cell.angle_alpha   90.00
_cell.angle_beta   90.00
_cell.angle_gamma   90.00
#
_symmetry.space_group_name_H-M   'P 1'
#
loop_
_entity.id
_entity.type
_entity.pdbx_description
1 polymer ?
#
loop_
_entity_poly.entity_id
_entity_poly.type
_entity_poly.pdbx_seq_one_letter_code
_entity_poly.pdbx_strand_id
1 'polypeptide(L)'
;MSCYFTNLIRDPSFMGALLGALITGGIAISVFLYQNYLEKKKEKEHHKKVYYNIRKPLKLISDSIPTLQEKLSEELIFNASEILTYKNLFDIASKLIDGVEAKDMPIDLLESYLKIKDSIDGFKIYISAIEERQKLNGFFKQEFLDDIEVFIKYYKQLEEYFK
;
A
#
# COMPACT_ATOMS: atom_id res chain seq x y z
N MET A 1 49.85 -37.42 0.79
CA MET A 1 49.13 -36.14 0.56
C MET A 1 49.23 -35.12 1.70
N SER A 2 49.76 -35.47 2.89
CA SER A 2 49.81 -34.55 4.05
C SER A 2 50.98 -33.54 4.08
N CYS A 3 52.08 -33.75 3.35
CA CYS A 3 53.26 -32.86 3.38
C CYS A 3 53.16 -31.62 2.47
N TYR A 4 52.26 -31.63 1.48
CA TYR A 4 52.19 -30.55 0.49
C TYR A 4 51.46 -29.32 1.04
N PHE A 5 50.35 -29.54 1.76
CA PHE A 5 49.59 -28.47 2.43
C PHE A 5 50.37 -27.82 3.58
N THR A 6 51.10 -28.61 4.38
CA THR A 6 51.90 -28.09 5.50
C THR A 6 53.12 -27.29 5.04
N ASN A 7 53.70 -27.62 3.88
CA ASN A 7 54.76 -26.81 3.26
C ASN A 7 54.22 -25.53 2.61
N LEU A 8 53.01 -25.57 2.00
CA LEU A 8 52.35 -24.37 1.47
C LEU A 8 52.00 -23.37 2.58
N ILE A 9 51.51 -23.85 3.72
CA ILE A 9 51.11 -22.98 4.84
C ILE A 9 52.32 -22.33 5.55
N ARG A 10 53.52 -22.92 5.40
CA ARG A 10 54.77 -22.32 5.89
C ARG A 10 55.35 -21.25 4.96
N ASP A 11 54.86 -21.14 3.72
CA ASP A 11 55.27 -20.08 2.80
C ASP A 11 54.59 -18.74 3.18
N PRO A 12 55.37 -17.73 3.61
CA PRO A 12 54.84 -16.42 3.98
C PRO A 12 54.05 -15.73 2.86
N SER A 13 54.42 -15.97 1.59
CA SER A 13 53.73 -15.40 0.43
C SER A 13 52.36 -16.04 0.23
N PHE A 14 52.24 -17.36 0.42
CA PHE A 14 50.95 -18.05 0.36
C PHE A 14 50.03 -17.64 1.52
N MET A 15 50.55 -17.57 2.75
CA MET A 15 49.76 -17.10 3.90
C MET A 15 49.34 -15.64 3.78
N GLY A 16 50.21 -14.77 3.26
CA GLY A 16 49.86 -13.38 2.96
C GLY A 16 48.74 -13.26 1.93
N ALA A 17 48.80 -14.04 0.85
CA ALA A 17 47.75 -14.09 -0.17
C ALA A 17 46.43 -14.65 0.39
N LEU A 18 46.47 -15.70 1.20
CA LEU A 18 45.28 -16.29 1.84
C LEU A 18 44.62 -15.30 2.81
N LEU A 19 45.38 -14.64 3.67
CA LEU A 19 44.86 -13.61 4.58
C LEU A 19 44.28 -12.43 3.81
N GLY A 20 44.97 -11.97 2.75
CA GLY A 20 44.47 -10.93 1.86
C GLY A 20 43.14 -11.31 1.22
N ALA A 21 43.00 -12.56 0.74
CA ALA A 21 41.78 -13.09 0.15
C ALA A 21 40.64 -13.22 1.17
N LEU A 22 40.93 -13.65 2.41
CA LEU A 22 39.93 -13.73 3.48
C LEU A 22 39.42 -12.36 3.91
N ILE A 23 40.32 -11.37 4.04
CA ILE A 23 39.96 -9.99 4.40
C ILE A 23 39.13 -9.37 3.28
N THR A 24 39.59 -9.44 2.03
CA THR A 24 38.87 -8.88 0.88
C THR A 24 37.52 -9.56 0.66
N GLY A 25 37.44 -10.89 0.79
CA GLY A 25 36.18 -11.63 0.74
C GLY A 25 35.21 -11.23 1.85
N GLY A 26 35.69 -11.07 3.09
CA GLY A 26 34.90 -10.61 4.22
C GLY A 26 34.36 -9.18 4.04
N ILE A 27 35.18 -8.27 3.50
CA ILE A 27 34.75 -6.92 3.16
C ILE A 27 33.69 -6.96 2.06
N ALA A 28 33.89 -7.75 1.01
CA ALA A 28 32.93 -7.87 -0.10
C ALA A 28 31.55 -8.35 0.39
N ILE A 29 31.51 -9.37 1.25
CA ILE A 29 30.27 -9.87 1.87
C ILE A 29 29.62 -8.77 2.72
N SER A 30 30.41 -8.07 3.53
CA SER A 30 29.91 -7.00 4.41
C SER A 30 29.31 -5.85 3.60
N VAL A 31 29.97 -5.44 2.52
CA VAL A 31 29.49 -4.41 1.60
C VAL A 31 28.20 -4.85 0.91
N PHE A 32 28.13 -6.10 0.42
CA PHE A 32 26.93 -6.65 -0.21
C PHE A 32 25.73 -6.67 0.75
N LEU A 33 25.93 -7.15 1.98
CA LEU A 33 24.89 -7.17 3.01
C LEU A 33 24.43 -5.74 3.36
N TYR A 34 25.36 -4.80 3.47
CA TYR A 34 25.04 -3.40 3.76
C TYR A 34 24.28 -2.72 2.61
N GLN A 35 24.67 -2.97 1.36
CA GLN A 35 23.96 -2.47 0.17
C GLN A 35 22.53 -3.00 0.12
N ASN A 36 22.33 -4.31 0.29
CA ASN A 36 21.00 -4.91 0.36
C ASN A 36 20.15 -4.33 1.50
N TYR A 37 20.75 -4.05 2.65
CA TYR A 37 20.05 -3.38 3.76
C TYR A 37 19.61 -1.96 3.38
N LEU A 38 20.48 -1.18 2.73
CA LEU A 38 20.14 0.18 2.28
C LEU A 38 19.05 0.17 1.21
N GLU A 39 19.09 -0.77 0.27
CA GLU A 39 18.06 -0.93 -0.76
C GLU A 39 16.70 -1.25 -0.15
N LYS A 40 16.63 -2.23 0.76
CA LYS A 40 15.40 -2.56 1.50
C LYS A 40 14.88 -1.36 2.31
N LYS A 41 15.79 -0.57 2.89
CA LYS A 41 15.41 0.64 3.62
C LYS A 41 14.77 1.68 2.69
N LYS A 42 15.38 1.92 1.52
CA LYS A 42 14.86 2.85 0.50
C LYS A 42 13.50 2.40 -0.05
N GLU A 43 13.35 1.11 -0.33
CA GLU A 43 12.10 0.51 -0.78
C GLU A 43 10.98 0.71 0.27
N LYS A 44 11.28 0.45 1.55
CA LYS A 44 10.33 0.70 2.65
C LYS A 44 9.94 2.18 2.77
N GLU A 45 10.90 3.10 2.64
CA GLU A 45 10.65 4.53 2.65
C GLU A 45 9.79 4.98 1.46
N HIS A 46 10.04 4.41 0.27
CA HIS A 46 9.23 4.63 -0.93
C HIS A 46 7.77 4.23 -0.71
N HIS A 47 7.50 3.00 -0.29
CA HIS A 47 6.14 2.52 -0.03
C HIS A 47 5.42 3.38 1.01
N LYS A 48 6.11 3.76 2.10
CA LYS A 48 5.57 4.68 3.11
C LYS A 48 5.15 6.01 2.50
N LYS A 49 6.02 6.61 1.68
CA LYS A 49 5.73 7.90 1.03
C LYS A 49 4.50 7.81 0.12
N VAL A 50 4.42 6.75 -0.69
CA VAL A 50 3.27 6.50 -1.57
C VAL A 50 1.99 6.38 -0.75
N TYR A 51 2.01 5.59 0.33
CA TYR A 51 0.88 5.47 1.24
C TYR A 51 0.46 6.81 1.86
N TYR A 52 1.41 7.62 2.35
CA TYR A 52 1.08 8.91 2.95
C TYR A 52 0.44 9.91 1.98
N ASN A 53 0.71 9.79 0.67
CA ASN A 53 0.07 10.63 -0.35
C ASN A 53 -1.43 10.33 -0.47
N ILE A 54 -1.82 9.06 -0.36
CA ILE A 54 -3.22 8.62 -0.49
C ILE A 54 -3.95 8.53 0.86
N ARG A 55 -3.22 8.56 1.98
CA ARG A 55 -3.79 8.34 3.32
C ARG A 55 -4.89 9.34 3.69
N LYS A 56 -4.67 10.63 3.43
CA LYS A 56 -5.61 11.69 3.82
C LYS A 56 -7.00 11.52 3.19
N PRO A 57 -7.15 11.38 1.86
CA PRO A 57 -8.47 11.17 1.26
C PRO A 57 -9.11 9.86 1.69
N LEU A 58 -8.34 8.76 1.84
CA LEU A 58 -8.87 7.50 2.36
C LEU A 58 -9.43 7.63 3.77
N LYS A 59 -8.72 8.34 4.64
CA LYS A 59 -9.20 8.64 5.99
C LYS A 59 -10.49 9.45 5.96
N LEU A 60 -10.57 10.49 5.13
CA LEU A 60 -11.79 11.30 5.01
C LEU A 60 -12.98 10.49 4.52
N ILE A 61 -12.78 9.54 3.61
CA ILE A 61 -13.82 8.59 3.19
C ILE A 61 -14.24 7.75 4.40
N SER A 62 -13.28 7.11 5.07
CA SER A 62 -13.54 6.27 6.24
C SER A 62 -14.31 7.00 7.34
N ASP A 63 -13.92 8.24 7.65
CA ASP A 63 -14.56 9.08 8.66
C ASP A 63 -16.00 9.48 8.24
N SER A 64 -16.29 9.47 6.94
CA SER A 64 -17.61 9.81 6.39
C SER A 64 -18.59 8.63 6.27
N ILE A 65 -18.10 7.39 6.38
CA ILE A 65 -18.90 6.17 6.24
C ILE A 65 -20.06 6.07 7.24
N PRO A 66 -19.89 6.35 8.55
CA PRO A 66 -21.00 6.24 9.50
C PRO A 66 -22.20 7.10 9.10
N THR A 67 -21.92 8.33 8.64
CA THR A 67 -22.96 9.26 8.17
C THR A 67 -23.60 8.77 6.86
N LEU A 68 -22.83 8.19 5.94
CA LEU A 68 -23.36 7.60 4.71
C LEU A 68 -24.29 6.41 5.01
N GLN A 69 -23.88 5.52 5.92
CA GLN A 69 -24.66 4.35 6.33
C GLN A 69 -25.96 4.76 7.04
N GLU A 70 -25.90 5.73 7.95
CA GLU A 70 -27.07 6.28 8.65
C GLU A 70 -28.10 6.83 7.67
N LYS A 71 -27.67 7.73 6.77
CA LYS A 71 -28.56 8.33 5.76
C LYS A 71 -29.21 7.30 4.86
N LEU A 72 -28.47 6.28 4.44
CA LEU A 72 -29.03 5.24 3.60
C LEU A 72 -29.99 4.32 4.35
N SER A 73 -29.68 4.01 5.61
CA SER A 73 -30.52 3.16 6.46
C SER A 73 -31.86 3.82 6.74
N GLU A 74 -31.85 5.12 7.04
CA GLU A 74 -33.04 5.93 7.33
C GLU A 74 -33.75 6.49 6.08
N GLU A 75 -33.25 6.16 4.88
CA GLU A 75 -33.73 6.70 3.60
C GLU A 75 -33.78 8.24 3.54
N LEU A 76 -32.85 8.90 4.23
CA LEU A 76 -32.73 10.35 4.26
C LEU A 76 -32.30 10.87 2.89
N ILE A 77 -32.89 11.99 2.49
CA ILE A 77 -32.56 12.66 1.23
C ILE A 77 -31.20 13.35 1.37
N PHE A 78 -30.32 13.11 0.41
CA PHE A 78 -29.05 13.82 0.29
C PHE A 78 -29.30 15.20 -0.33
N ASN A 79 -28.75 16.25 0.30
CA ASN A 79 -28.81 17.58 -0.30
C ASN A 79 -27.70 17.76 -1.35
N ALA A 80 -27.87 18.72 -2.26
CA ALA A 80 -26.94 18.93 -3.37
C ALA A 80 -25.50 19.23 -2.92
N SER A 81 -25.32 19.92 -1.79
CA SER A 81 -23.99 20.25 -1.25
C SER A 81 -23.27 19.00 -0.74
N GLU A 82 -23.99 18.10 -0.08
CA GLU A 82 -23.46 16.81 0.40
C GLU A 82 -23.05 15.93 -0.77
N ILE A 83 -23.91 15.79 -1.78
CA ILE A 83 -23.63 15.00 -2.99
C ILE A 83 -22.36 15.52 -3.66
N LEU A 84 -22.24 16.84 -3.83
CA LEU A 84 -21.05 17.47 -4.40
C LEU A 84 -19.80 17.21 -3.55
N THR A 85 -19.93 17.27 -2.22
CA THR A 85 -18.84 17.00 -1.29
C THR A 85 -18.32 15.57 -1.42
N TYR A 86 -19.22 14.59 -1.42
CA TYR A 86 -18.87 13.17 -1.57
C TYR A 86 -18.28 12.88 -2.95
N LYS A 87 -18.87 13.41 -4.02
CA LYS A 87 -18.37 13.26 -5.39
C LYS A 87 -16.93 13.78 -5.53
N ASN A 88 -16.68 14.99 -5.05
CA ASN A 88 -15.33 15.57 -5.04
C ASN A 88 -14.34 14.73 -4.22
N LEU A 89 -14.77 14.24 -3.05
CA LEU A 89 -13.93 13.39 -2.20
C LEU A 89 -13.54 12.08 -2.90
N PHE A 90 -14.52 11.37 -3.46
CA PHE A 90 -14.27 10.11 -4.17
C PHE A 90 -13.46 10.31 -5.45
N ASP A 91 -13.68 11.40 -6.19
CA ASP A 91 -12.88 11.73 -7.38
C ASP A 91 -11.42 12.05 -7.03
N ILE A 92 -11.17 12.78 -5.94
CA ILE A 92 -9.81 13.04 -5.47
C ILE A 92 -9.13 11.74 -5.04
N ALA A 93 -9.84 10.89 -4.29
CA ALA A 93 -9.32 9.62 -3.83
C ALA A 93 -9.00 8.67 -5.01
N SER A 94 -9.94 8.52 -5.95
CA SER A 94 -9.82 7.71 -7.17
C SER A 94 -8.61 8.16 -8.00
N LYS A 95 -8.47 9.47 -8.29
CA LYS A 95 -7.31 10.00 -9.03
C LYS A 95 -5.97 9.75 -8.36
N LEU A 96 -5.91 9.95 -7.04
CA LEU A 96 -4.68 9.71 -6.28
C LEU A 96 -4.35 8.23 -6.25
N ILE A 97 -5.37 7.37 -6.24
CA ILE A 97 -5.18 5.93 -6.23
C ILE A 97 -4.78 5.39 -7.61
N ASP A 98 -5.34 5.92 -8.68
CA ASP A 98 -4.94 5.59 -10.05
C ASP A 98 -3.48 5.96 -10.34
N GLY A 99 -2.95 6.96 -9.63
CA GLY A 99 -1.56 7.40 -9.75
C GLY A 99 -0.54 6.47 -9.09
N VAL A 100 -0.97 5.40 -8.42
CA VAL A 100 -0.07 4.41 -7.81
C VAL A 100 0.07 3.22 -8.74
N GLU A 101 1.31 2.88 -9.09
CA GLU A 101 1.58 1.69 -9.87
C GLU A 101 1.74 0.45 -8.98
N ALA A 102 1.53 -0.75 -9.54
CA ALA A 102 1.70 -2.00 -8.79
C ALA A 102 3.12 -2.16 -8.19
N LYS A 103 4.15 -1.62 -8.85
CA LYS A 103 5.54 -1.60 -8.37
C LYS A 103 5.75 -0.72 -7.13
N ASP A 104 4.84 0.22 -6.87
CA ASP A 104 4.90 1.16 -5.76
C ASP A 104 4.27 0.59 -4.48
N MET A 105 3.71 -0.62 -4.56
CA MET A 105 3.06 -1.29 -3.44
C MET A 105 3.83 -2.56 -3.05
N PRO A 106 3.94 -2.84 -1.73
CA PRO A 106 4.36 -4.16 -1.28
C PRO A 106 3.42 -5.22 -1.86
N ILE A 107 3.97 -6.34 -2.31
CA ILE A 107 3.20 -7.44 -2.93
C ILE A 107 2.04 -7.89 -2.03
N ASP A 108 2.31 -7.98 -0.72
CA ASP A 108 1.33 -8.40 0.29
C ASP A 108 0.16 -7.41 0.47
N LEU A 109 0.27 -6.18 -0.06
CA LEU A 109 -0.75 -5.15 0.00
C LEU A 109 -1.40 -4.83 -1.36
N LEU A 110 -0.93 -5.46 -2.44
CA LEU A 110 -1.47 -5.19 -3.78
C LEU A 110 -2.97 -5.49 -3.85
N GLU A 111 -3.42 -6.57 -3.23
CA GLU A 111 -4.86 -6.90 -3.16
C GLU A 111 -5.63 -5.81 -2.41
N SER A 112 -5.16 -5.40 -1.23
CA SER A 112 -5.82 -4.36 -0.43
C SER A 112 -5.96 -3.06 -1.21
N TYR A 113 -4.94 -2.72 -1.99
CA TYR A 113 -4.94 -1.56 -2.84
C TYR A 113 -6.01 -1.62 -3.94
N LEU A 114 -6.05 -2.73 -4.68
CA LEU A 114 -7.02 -2.95 -5.75
C LEU A 114 -8.45 -2.94 -5.20
N LYS A 115 -8.69 -3.57 -4.05
CA LYS A 115 -10.02 -3.61 -3.44
C LYS A 115 -10.51 -2.24 -2.96
N ILE A 116 -9.61 -1.41 -2.44
CA ILE A 116 -9.95 -0.02 -2.10
C ILE A 116 -10.28 0.78 -3.34
N LYS A 117 -9.49 0.63 -4.41
CA LYS A 117 -9.75 1.28 -5.69
C LYS A 117 -11.13 0.91 -6.22
N ASP A 118 -11.42 -0.38 -6.32
CA ASP A 118 -12.72 -0.89 -6.81
C ASP A 118 -13.88 -0.32 -5.98
N SER A 119 -13.73 -0.28 -4.65
CA SER A 119 -14.75 0.27 -3.76
C SER A 119 -14.99 1.76 -4.01
N ILE A 120 -13.93 2.56 -4.19
CA ILE A 120 -14.04 4.00 -4.46
C ILE A 120 -14.70 4.25 -5.82
N ASP A 121 -14.37 3.45 -6.82
CA ASP A 121 -15.00 3.54 -8.14
C ASP A 121 -16.48 3.16 -8.05
N GLY A 122 -16.84 2.16 -7.23
CA GLY A 122 -18.22 1.88 -6.83
C GLY A 122 -18.90 3.11 -6.20
N PHE A 123 -18.29 3.70 -5.17
CA PHE A 123 -18.80 4.90 -4.49
C PHE A 123 -19.14 6.04 -5.44
N LYS A 124 -18.33 6.24 -6.49
CA LYS A 124 -18.58 7.24 -7.54
C LYS A 124 -19.84 6.93 -8.34
N ILE A 125 -20.06 5.68 -8.71
CA ILE A 125 -21.26 5.25 -9.42
C ILE A 125 -22.50 5.51 -8.55
N TYR A 126 -22.46 5.14 -7.28
CA TYR A 126 -23.61 5.30 -6.40
C TYR A 126 -23.90 6.76 -6.07
N ILE A 127 -22.89 7.60 -5.84
CA ILE A 127 -23.14 9.03 -5.58
C ILE A 127 -23.72 9.74 -6.81
N SER A 128 -23.35 9.33 -8.03
CA SER A 128 -23.99 9.79 -9.26
C SER A 128 -25.42 9.29 -9.39
N ALA A 129 -25.71 8.05 -9.02
CA ALA A 129 -27.09 7.54 -8.99
C ALA A 129 -27.97 8.30 -7.96
N ILE A 130 -27.40 8.65 -6.80
CA ILE A 130 -28.05 9.50 -5.79
C ILE A 130 -28.30 10.90 -6.36
N GLU A 131 -27.35 11.48 -7.11
CA GLU A 131 -27.50 12.79 -7.76
C GLU A 131 -28.71 12.82 -8.71
N GLU A 132 -28.89 11.76 -9.51
CA GLU A 132 -29.98 11.68 -10.48
C GLU A 132 -31.35 11.39 -9.85
N ARG A 133 -31.40 10.54 -8.82
CA ARG A 133 -32.65 9.96 -8.31
C ARG A 133 -33.00 10.36 -6.88
N GLN A 134 -32.11 11.09 -6.22
CA GLN A 134 -32.14 11.46 -4.79
C GLN A 134 -32.23 10.27 -3.80
N LYS A 135 -32.24 9.03 -4.31
CA LYS A 135 -32.33 7.78 -3.55
C LYS A 135 -31.65 6.63 -4.30
N LEU A 136 -31.11 5.67 -3.55
CA LEU A 136 -30.70 4.36 -4.06
C LEU A 136 -31.86 3.37 -3.92
N ASN A 137 -32.07 2.52 -4.93
CA ASN A 137 -33.01 1.41 -4.82
C ASN A 137 -32.41 0.28 -3.95
N GLY A 138 -33.23 -0.69 -3.53
CA GLY A 138 -32.79 -1.74 -2.61
C GLY A 138 -31.60 -2.57 -3.09
N PHE A 139 -31.46 -2.78 -4.41
CA PHE A 139 -30.33 -3.51 -4.99
C PHE A 139 -29.03 -2.69 -4.93
N PHE A 140 -29.02 -1.47 -5.48
CA PHE A 140 -27.84 -0.60 -5.45
C PHE A 140 -27.45 -0.16 -4.03
N LYS A 141 -28.42 -0.08 -3.11
CA LYS A 141 -28.14 0.18 -1.69
C LYS A 141 -27.33 -0.94 -1.07
N GLN A 142 -27.66 -2.20 -1.36
CA GLN A 142 -26.93 -3.34 -0.81
C GLN A 142 -25.51 -3.40 -1.38
N GLU A 143 -25.35 -3.26 -2.70
CA GLU A 143 -24.02 -3.25 -3.33
C GLU A 143 -23.13 -2.14 -2.74
N PHE A 144 -23.68 -0.95 -2.51
CA PHE A 144 -22.92 0.12 -1.86
C PHE A 144 -22.50 -0.19 -0.43
N LEU A 145 -23.37 -0.85 0.35
CA LEU A 145 -23.02 -1.27 1.71
C LEU A 145 -21.94 -2.36 1.70
N ASP A 146 -22.01 -3.30 0.76
CA ASP A 146 -20.99 -4.33 0.58
C ASP A 146 -19.64 -3.69 0.20
N ASP A 147 -19.63 -2.70 -0.71
CA ASP A 147 -18.43 -1.94 -1.08
C ASP A 147 -17.86 -1.13 0.10
N ILE A 148 -18.73 -0.61 0.98
CA ILE A 148 -18.30 0.03 2.23
C ILE A 148 -17.58 -0.96 3.14
N GLU A 149 -18.11 -2.17 3.31
CA GLU A 149 -17.49 -3.20 4.15
C GLU A 149 -16.13 -3.64 3.59
N VAL A 150 -16.05 -3.84 2.26
CA VAL A 150 -14.80 -4.13 1.55
C VAL A 150 -13.81 -3.00 1.79
N PHE A 151 -14.20 -1.75 1.55
CA PHE A 151 -13.34 -0.59 1.79
C PHE A 151 -12.80 -0.55 3.22
N ILE A 152 -13.66 -0.68 4.25
CA ILE A 152 -13.23 -0.62 5.66
C ILE A 152 -12.23 -1.73 5.95
N LYS A 153 -12.51 -2.96 5.51
CA LYS A 153 -11.65 -4.13 5.75
C LYS A 153 -10.25 -3.88 5.20
N TYR A 154 -10.15 -3.49 3.93
CA TYR A 154 -8.86 -3.34 3.27
C TYR A 154 -8.15 -2.03 3.65
N TYR A 155 -8.89 -0.96 3.98
CA TYR A 155 -8.31 0.27 4.53
C TYR A 155 -7.64 0.03 5.89
N LYS A 156 -8.27 -0.78 6.77
CA LYS A 156 -7.65 -1.18 8.05
C LYS A 156 -6.35 -1.96 7.86
N GLN A 157 -6.31 -2.88 6.89
CA GLN A 157 -5.09 -3.62 6.56
C GLN A 157 -3.96 -2.69 6.11
N LEU A 158 -4.26 -1.70 5.26
CA LEU A 158 -3.28 -0.69 4.86
C LEU A 158 -2.80 0.15 6.06
N GLU A 159 -3.72 0.66 6.89
CA GLU A 159 -3.33 1.44 8.08
C GLU A 159 -2.48 0.60 9.04
N GLU A 160 -2.79 -0.68 9.25
CA GLU A 160 -2.02 -1.56 10.13
C GLU A 160 -0.60 -1.85 9.63
N TYR A 161 -0.44 -2.03 8.32
CA TYR A 161 0.89 -2.27 7.73
C TYR A 161 1.82 -1.06 7.87
N PHE A 162 1.27 0.16 7.78
CA PHE A 162 2.04 1.41 7.77
C PHE A 162 2.11 2.14 9.12
N LYS A 163 1.45 1.64 10.18
CA LYS A 163 1.63 2.09 11.57
C LYS A 163 3.08 1.92 12.03
#